data_AF-A0A9W5F424-F1
#
_entry.id   AF-A0A9W5F424-F1
#
_cell.length_a   1.000
_cell.length_b   1.000
_cell.length_c   1.000
_cell.angle_alpha   90.00
_cell.angle_beta   90.00
_cell.angle_gamma   90.00
#
_symmetry.space_group_name_H-M   'P 1'
#
loop_
_entity.id
_entity.type
_entity.pdbx_description
1 polymer ?
#
loop_
_entity_poly.entity_id
_entity_poly.type
_entity_poly.pdbx_seq_one_letter_code
_entity_poly.pdbx_strand_id
1 'polypeptide(L)'
;MKNQIFFAVALAVAAAGFGAAYSSLADSPPENASPLYGVTLPEGYRDWRFIAPAQEAPPLDELRAVLANDIAVNAYKSGTLPFHDGSILVKLAYKRQQSAEFPPSHGAGRGNHRAGDGQGLQEIS
;
A
#
# COMPACT_ATOMS: atom_id res chain seq x y z
N MET A 1 -45.61 0.95 -54.01
CA MET A 1 -44.73 -0.16 -54.45
C MET A 1 -43.31 0.36 -54.54
N LYS A 2 -42.32 -0.45 -54.10
CA LYS A 2 -40.87 -0.39 -54.44
C LYS A 2 -40.12 0.85 -53.90
N ASN A 3 -39.10 0.87 -53.04
CA ASN A 3 -38.09 -0.06 -52.49
C ASN A 3 -37.49 0.71 -51.27
N GLN A 4 -37.37 0.26 -50.02
CA GLN A 4 -36.71 -0.93 -49.47
C GLN A 4 -35.32 -1.19 -50.10
N ILE A 5 -34.30 -0.86 -49.31
CA ILE A 5 -32.94 -1.43 -49.27
C ILE A 5 -31.85 -0.65 -50.02
N PHE A 6 -31.13 0.20 -49.27
CA PHE A 6 -29.66 0.29 -49.25
C PHE A 6 -29.29 0.66 -47.79
N PHE A 7 -29.12 -0.32 -46.91
CA PHE A 7 -27.82 -0.84 -46.45
C PHE A 7 -26.82 0.25 -46.05
N ALA A 8 -26.67 0.37 -44.73
CA ALA A 8 -25.42 0.38 -43.98
C ALA A 8 -24.34 1.42 -44.34
N VAL A 9 -23.80 2.00 -43.27
CA VAL A 9 -22.59 2.84 -43.20
C VAL A 9 -22.84 4.34 -43.37
N ALA A 10 -23.49 4.92 -42.35
CA ALA A 10 -23.08 6.20 -41.78
C ALA A 10 -22.80 5.93 -40.29
N LEU A 11 -21.57 5.57 -39.94
CA LEU A 11 -20.54 6.51 -39.51
C LEU A 11 -21.03 7.33 -38.29
N ALA A 12 -20.71 6.78 -37.11
CA ALA A 12 -20.14 7.49 -35.98
C ALA A 12 -20.38 9.00 -35.91
N VAL A 13 -21.42 9.46 -35.18
CA VAL A 13 -21.40 10.61 -34.23
C VAL A 13 -22.74 10.59 -33.47
N ALA A 14 -22.87 9.80 -32.40
CA ALA A 14 -23.99 9.93 -31.45
C ALA A 14 -23.72 9.20 -30.12
N ALA A 15 -22.56 9.42 -29.53
CA ALA A 15 -22.32 9.13 -28.10
C ALA A 15 -21.33 10.14 -27.50
N ALA A 16 -21.33 11.38 -28.01
CA ALA A 16 -20.67 12.51 -27.38
C ALA A 16 -21.67 13.18 -26.45
N GLY A 17 -21.84 12.64 -25.24
CA GLY A 17 -22.83 13.21 -24.33
C GLY A 17 -23.13 12.37 -23.11
N PHE A 18 -22.15 11.77 -22.44
CA PHE A 18 -22.30 11.37 -21.04
C PHE A 18 -20.92 11.23 -20.40
N GLY A 19 -20.60 12.12 -19.45
CA GLY A 19 -19.42 11.98 -18.58
C GLY A 19 -18.32 13.02 -18.74
N ALA A 20 -18.66 14.28 -19.06
CA ALA A 20 -17.81 15.37 -18.57
C ALA A 20 -17.90 15.41 -17.03
N ALA A 21 -16.76 15.64 -16.38
CA ALA A 21 -16.55 15.83 -14.94
C ALA A 21 -16.37 14.56 -14.08
N TYR A 22 -15.19 13.94 -14.20
CA TYR A 22 -14.43 13.58 -13.00
C TYR A 22 -13.14 14.38 -13.04
N SER A 23 -13.23 15.69 -12.79
CA SER A 23 -12.07 16.41 -12.29
C SER A 23 -11.80 15.82 -10.92
N SER A 24 -10.83 14.89 -10.82
CA SER A 24 -10.24 14.59 -9.53
C SER A 24 -9.65 15.91 -9.05
N LEU A 25 -10.32 16.57 -8.10
CA LEU A 25 -9.60 17.45 -7.21
C LEU A 25 -8.53 16.55 -6.60
N ALA A 26 -7.29 16.71 -7.05
CA ALA A 26 -6.14 16.10 -6.43
C ALA A 26 -6.00 16.80 -5.07
N ASP A 27 -6.83 16.37 -4.13
CA ASP A 27 -6.58 16.62 -2.73
C ASP A 27 -5.25 15.92 -2.46
N SER A 28 -4.26 16.70 -2.05
CA SER A 28 -2.94 16.11 -1.76
C SER A 28 -3.18 15.02 -0.71
N PRO A 29 -2.71 13.78 -0.93
CA PRO A 29 -2.88 12.73 0.07
C PRO A 29 -2.38 13.26 1.42
N PRO A 30 -3.05 12.92 2.53
CA PRO A 30 -2.57 13.36 3.83
C PRO A 30 -1.09 12.98 3.97
N GLU A 31 -0.30 13.82 4.65
CA GLU A 31 1.16 13.68 4.74
C GLU A 31 1.63 12.27 5.16
N ASN A 32 0.75 11.53 5.86
CA ASN A 32 0.97 10.17 6.34
C ASN A 32 0.30 9.06 5.49
N ALA A 33 -0.20 9.38 4.29
CA ALA A 33 -0.70 8.40 3.34
C ALA A 33 0.46 7.73 2.62
N SER A 34 0.30 6.43 2.38
CA SER A 34 1.18 5.69 1.49
C SER A 34 1.19 6.34 0.09
N PRO A 35 2.38 6.65 -0.49
CA PRO A 35 2.45 7.35 -1.77
C PRO A 35 1.80 6.60 -2.93
N LEU A 36 1.78 5.27 -2.88
CA LEU A 36 1.27 4.42 -3.96
C LEU A 36 -0.19 4.00 -3.75
N TYR A 37 -0.62 3.80 -2.50
CA TYR A 37 -1.93 3.21 -2.19
C TYR A 37 -2.92 4.22 -1.58
N GLY A 38 -2.47 5.43 -1.22
CA GLY A 38 -3.34 6.47 -0.64
C GLY A 38 -3.89 6.14 0.75
N VAL A 39 -3.60 4.97 1.29
CA VAL A 39 -4.01 4.52 2.62
C VAL A 39 -3.08 5.08 3.68
N THR A 40 -3.66 5.57 4.77
CA THR A 40 -2.94 6.10 5.92
C THR A 40 -2.59 4.99 6.90
N LEU A 41 -1.47 5.16 7.60
CA LEU A 41 -1.15 4.26 8.70
C LEU A 41 -2.16 4.43 9.85
N PRO A 42 -2.73 3.33 10.36
CA PRO A 42 -3.63 3.39 11.51
C PRO A 42 -2.93 3.95 12.74
N GLU A 43 -3.65 4.74 13.54
CA GLU A 43 -3.12 5.21 14.82
C GLU A 43 -2.75 4.03 15.73
N GLY A 44 -1.64 4.17 16.48
CA GLY A 44 -1.17 3.13 17.40
C GLY A 44 -0.60 1.88 16.73
N TYR A 45 -0.41 1.84 15.40
CA TYR A 45 0.10 0.66 14.70
C TYR A 45 1.46 0.17 15.23
N ARG A 46 2.27 1.05 15.83
CA ARG A 46 3.58 0.70 16.38
C ARG A 46 3.49 -0.22 17.60
N ASP A 47 2.35 -0.24 18.28
CA ASP A 47 2.08 -1.11 19.43
C ASP A 47 1.37 -2.41 19.01
N TRP A 48 1.09 -2.58 17.72
CA TRP A 48 0.49 -3.79 17.19
C TRP A 48 1.44 -4.98 17.26
N ARG A 49 0.87 -6.18 17.11
CA ARG A 49 1.63 -7.42 17.21
C ARG A 49 2.64 -7.52 16.07
N PHE A 50 3.92 -7.65 16.42
CA PHE A 50 4.95 -8.12 15.49
C PHE A 50 4.72 -9.60 15.15
N ILE A 51 4.51 -9.89 13.86
CA ILE A 51 4.18 -11.24 13.40
C ILE A 51 5.26 -11.88 12.53
N ALA A 52 6.08 -11.10 11.83
CA ALA A 52 7.12 -11.65 10.96
C ALA A 52 8.26 -10.65 10.69
N PRO A 53 9.53 -11.10 10.79
CA PRO A 53 10.66 -10.42 10.17
C PRO A 53 10.77 -10.77 8.68
N ALA A 54 11.37 -9.88 7.90
CA ALA A 54 11.88 -10.17 6.57
C ALA A 54 13.16 -9.38 6.31
N GLN A 55 13.96 -9.83 5.35
CA GLN A 55 15.10 -9.08 4.83
C GLN A 55 14.96 -8.99 3.32
N GLU A 56 15.12 -7.78 2.80
CA GLU A 56 15.23 -7.53 1.38
C GLU A 56 16.71 -7.50 1.00
N ALA A 57 17.07 -8.25 -0.04
CA ALA A 57 18.43 -8.24 -0.58
C ALA A 57 18.74 -6.90 -1.29
N PRO A 58 20.00 -6.68 -1.70
CA PRO A 58 20.33 -5.59 -2.62
C PRO A 58 19.45 -5.64 -3.89
N PRO A 59 19.08 -4.48 -4.47
CA PRO A 59 19.64 -3.16 -4.21
C PRO A 59 18.96 -2.39 -3.06
N LEU A 60 17.86 -2.89 -2.50
CA LEU A 60 17.15 -2.19 -1.44
C LEU A 60 17.89 -2.28 -0.11
N ASP A 61 18.44 -3.47 0.21
CA ASP A 61 19.20 -3.75 1.42
C ASP A 61 18.47 -3.30 2.70
N GLU A 62 17.30 -3.88 2.92
CA GLU A 62 16.36 -3.48 3.96
C GLU A 62 16.08 -4.60 4.96
N LEU A 63 15.87 -4.20 6.21
CA LEU A 63 15.22 -5.03 7.22
C LEU A 63 13.75 -4.66 7.27
N ARG A 64 12.88 -5.67 7.32
CA ARG A 64 11.43 -5.50 7.30
C ARG A 64 10.78 -6.15 8.51
N ALA A 65 9.74 -5.50 8.99
CA ALA A 65 8.90 -5.98 10.08
C ALA A 65 7.44 -5.88 9.66
N VAL A 66 6.69 -6.96 9.85
CA VAL A 66 5.23 -6.95 9.65
C VAL A 66 4.55 -6.88 11.00
N LEU A 67 3.73 -5.84 11.16
CA LEU A 67 2.83 -5.66 12.29
C LEU A 67 1.40 -5.96 11.87
N ALA A 68 0.59 -6.49 12.77
CA ALA A 68 -0.78 -6.90 12.48
C ALA A 68 -1.72 -6.54 13.62
N ASN A 69 -2.92 -6.09 13.27
CA ASN A 69 -4.00 -5.92 14.24
C ASN A 69 -4.54 -7.28 14.71
N ASP A 70 -5.38 -7.27 15.74
CA ASP A 70 -5.89 -8.51 16.34
C ASP A 70 -6.68 -9.38 15.36
N ILE A 71 -7.40 -8.76 14.41
CA ILE A 71 -8.17 -9.48 13.39
C ILE A 71 -7.23 -10.30 12.51
N ALA A 72 -6.19 -9.68 11.96
CA ALA A 72 -5.19 -10.34 11.13
C ALA A 72 -4.37 -11.38 11.92
N VAL A 73 -3.99 -11.08 13.17
CA VAL A 73 -3.29 -12.03 14.05
C VAL A 73 -4.13 -13.29 14.29
N ASN A 74 -5.43 -13.13 14.55
CA ASN A 74 -6.33 -14.25 14.77
C ASN A 74 -6.50 -15.08 13.50
N ALA A 75 -6.64 -14.45 12.33
CA ALA A 75 -6.70 -15.14 11.03
C ALA A 75 -5.44 -15.97 10.76
N TYR A 76 -4.24 -15.43 11.06
CA TYR A 76 -2.98 -16.18 10.97
C TYR A 76 -2.96 -17.39 11.89
N LYS A 77 -3.38 -17.24 13.15
CA LYS A 77 -3.40 -18.32 14.14
C LYS A 77 -4.39 -19.43 13.79
N SER A 78 -5.54 -19.08 13.21
CA SER A 78 -6.56 -20.04 12.81
C SER A 78 -6.35 -20.62 11.41
N GLY A 79 -5.37 -20.11 10.65
CA GLY A 79 -5.15 -20.52 9.26
C GLY A 79 -6.31 -20.16 8.34
N THR A 80 -7.03 -19.08 8.64
CA THR A 80 -8.25 -18.70 7.91
C THR A 80 -7.92 -17.78 6.74
N LEU A 81 -8.32 -18.19 5.54
CA LEU A 81 -8.25 -17.40 4.32
C LEU A 81 -9.62 -17.43 3.58
N PRO A 82 -10.05 -16.34 2.94
CA PRO A 82 -9.40 -15.02 2.94
C PRO A 82 -9.44 -14.36 4.33
N PHE A 83 -8.59 -13.36 4.55
CA PHE A 83 -8.65 -12.56 5.77
C PHE A 83 -10.00 -11.84 5.88
N HIS A 84 -10.49 -11.70 7.10
CA HIS A 84 -11.75 -11.00 7.35
C HIS A 84 -11.59 -9.50 7.11
N ASP A 85 -12.69 -8.83 6.79
CA ASP A 85 -12.75 -7.38 6.69
C ASP A 85 -12.18 -6.71 7.94
N GLY A 86 -11.42 -5.64 7.73
CA GLY A 86 -10.72 -4.94 8.80
C GLY A 86 -9.42 -5.62 9.25
N SER A 87 -9.00 -6.73 8.64
CA SER A 87 -7.63 -7.20 8.78
C SER A 87 -6.67 -6.18 8.18
N ILE A 88 -5.65 -5.77 8.94
CA ILE A 88 -4.66 -4.80 8.47
C ILE A 88 -3.28 -5.34 8.81
N LEU A 89 -2.42 -5.41 7.78
CA LEU A 89 -0.99 -5.62 7.93
C LEU A 89 -0.24 -4.33 7.64
N VAL A 90 0.71 -3.98 8.51
CA VAL A 90 1.63 -2.85 8.30
C VAL A 90 3.02 -3.40 8.08
N LYS A 91 3.58 -3.14 6.90
CA LYS A 91 4.95 -3.53 6.56
C LYS A 91 5.87 -2.33 6.75
N LEU A 92 6.74 -2.43 7.76
CA LEU A 92 7.78 -1.44 8.04
C LEU A 92 9.06 -1.87 7.36
N ALA A 93 9.70 -0.95 6.64
CA ALA A 93 11.00 -1.16 6.02
C ALA A 93 12.03 -0.19 6.61
N TYR A 94 13.19 -0.73 6.96
CA TYR A 94 14.31 0.03 7.53
C TYR A 94 15.53 -0.22 6.69
N LYS A 95 16.34 0.81 6.45
CA LYS A 95 17.69 0.58 5.92
C LYS A 95 18.48 -0.24 6.93
N ARG A 96 19.17 -1.26 6.42
CA ARG A 96 20.06 -2.09 7.22
C ARG A 96 21.26 -1.22 7.65
N GLN A 97 21.58 -1.23 8.94
CA GLN A 97 22.75 -0.53 9.45
C GLN A 97 23.56 -1.46 10.37
N GLN A 98 24.87 -1.45 10.20
CA GLN A 98 25.81 -2.14 11.09
C GLN A 98 25.71 -1.55 12.50
N SER A 99 25.55 -2.40 13.53
CA SER A 99 25.52 -1.96 14.92
C SER A 99 26.91 -1.50 15.37
N ALA A 100 26.98 -0.30 15.94
CA ALA A 100 28.19 0.25 16.53
C ALA A 100 28.51 -0.38 17.89
N GLU A 101 27.48 -0.74 18.66
CA GLU A 101 27.61 -1.33 20.00
C GLU A 101 27.85 -2.84 19.95
N PHE A 102 27.43 -3.50 18.86
CA PHE A 102 27.62 -4.94 18.67
C PHE A 102 28.04 -5.26 17.23
N PRO A 103 29.35 -5.24 16.92
CA PRO A 103 29.87 -5.38 15.55
C PRO A 103 29.42 -6.63 14.76
N PRO A 104 29.05 -7.76 15.38
CA PRO A 104 28.51 -8.88 14.61
C PRO A 104 27.05 -8.71 14.14
N SER A 105 26.28 -7.72 14.65
CA SER A 105 24.86 -7.57 14.31
C SER A 105 24.57 -6.38 13.40
N HIS A 106 23.50 -6.53 12.62
CA HIS A 106 22.88 -5.42 11.91
C HIS A 106 21.53 -5.12 12.56
N GLY A 107 21.16 -3.86 12.58
CA GLY A 107 19.88 -3.38 13.08
C GLY A 107 19.18 -2.47 12.08
N ALA A 108 17.99 -2.02 12.47
CA ALA A 108 17.31 -0.94 11.78
C ALA A 108 18.12 0.36 11.97
N GLY A 109 18.49 1.01 10.87
CA GLY A 109 19.13 2.31 10.94
C GLY A 109 18.19 3.36 11.53
N ARG A 110 18.70 4.19 12.44
CA ARG A 110 17.90 5.25 13.09
C ARG A 110 17.72 6.41 12.13
N GLY A 111 16.62 6.45 11.40
CA GLY A 111 16.17 7.71 10.81
C GLY A 111 15.50 8.61 11.83
N ASN A 112 15.72 9.91 11.70
CA ASN A 112 14.99 10.91 12.49
C ASN A 112 13.48 10.62 12.43
N HIS A 113 12.84 10.67 13.60
CA HIS A 113 11.42 10.43 13.79
C HIS A 113 10.55 11.53 13.17
N ARG A 114 10.59 11.65 11.85
CA ARG A 114 9.61 12.43 11.08
C ARG A 114 8.99 11.48 10.08
N ALA A 115 7.72 11.16 10.33
CA ALA A 115 6.87 10.62 9.29
C ALA A 115 6.92 11.63 8.14
N GLY A 116 7.63 11.30 7.06
CA GLY A 116 7.87 12.21 5.93
C GLY A 116 9.28 12.12 5.34
N ASP A 117 10.32 11.89 6.16
CA ASP A 117 11.71 11.97 5.68
C ASP A 117 12.32 10.58 5.45
N GLY A 118 11.93 9.93 4.34
CA GLY A 118 12.69 8.81 3.76
C GLY A 118 12.74 7.51 4.58
N GLN A 119 11.75 7.28 5.44
CA GLN A 119 11.64 6.09 6.29
C GLN A 119 10.62 5.10 5.75
N GLY A 120 11.10 3.96 5.27
CA GLY A 120 10.35 2.73 5.01
C GLY A 120 9.28 2.83 3.94
N LEU A 121 9.39 1.98 2.92
CA LEU A 121 8.24 1.64 2.09
C LEU A 121 7.17 1.04 3.01
N GLN A 122 6.22 1.89 3.42
CA GLN A 122 5.12 1.56 4.29
C GLN A 122 3.97 1.09 3.41
N GLU A 123 3.83 -0.22 3.34
CA GLU A 123 2.82 -0.91 2.56
C GLU A 123 1.77 -1.44 3.53
N ILE A 124 0.49 -1.18 3.22
CA ILE A 124 -0.65 -1.76 3.92
C ILE A 124 -1.26 -2.77 2.96
N SER A 125 -1.40 -4.01 3.43
CA SER A 125 -2.03 -5.11 2.69
C SER A 125 -3.23 -5.68 3.44
#